data_AF-A0A239ECD0-F1
#
_entry.id   AF-A0A239ECD0-F1
#
_cell.length_a   1.000
_cell.length_b   1.000
_cell.length_c   1.000
_cell.angle_alpha   90.00
_cell.angle_beta   90.00
_cell.angle_gamma   90.00
#
_symmetry.space_group_name_H-M   'P 1'
#
loop_
_entity.id
_entity.type
_entity.pdbx_description
1 polymer ?
#
loop_
_entity_poly.entity_id
_entity_poly.type
_entity_poly.pdbx_seq_one_letter_code
_entity_poly.pdbx_strand_id
1 'polypeptide(L)'
;MTTSPYPGASAQQPGAAPYPHYGQAPYGQAPYGQAPYGQAPYGQAPYGQGAGWTGQPMPPVPAGASFPPSGPIGRVRGTGVAILLTIVTFGIYSLVWYYSVHEEMKRHTGNGLGGGLALVIALFLGFVSPFVTSSEVGALYERAGRATPVSGATGLWYLPGVVILVGPIVWFVKTNGALNAYWRSLGAA
;
A
#
# COMPACT_ATOMS: atom_id res chain seq x y z
N MET A 1 54.65 57.80 52.24
CA MET A 1 53.27 57.26 52.28
C MET A 1 53.11 56.39 51.03
N THR A 2 53.42 55.09 51.15
CA THR A 2 52.46 53.94 51.21
C THR A 2 51.87 53.60 49.83
N THR A 3 52.47 52.68 49.06
CA THR A 3 52.27 51.20 48.96
C THR A 3 51.13 50.75 48.03
N SER A 4 51.53 50.06 46.94
CA SER A 4 50.93 48.95 46.12
C SER A 4 49.50 48.41 46.41
N PRO A 5 48.78 47.78 45.43
CA PRO A 5 49.18 46.43 44.93
C PRO A 5 48.94 46.07 43.42
N TYR A 6 49.72 45.05 43.00
CA TYR A 6 49.75 44.16 41.81
C TYR A 6 48.45 43.36 41.50
N PRO A 7 48.40 42.36 40.55
CA PRO A 7 48.97 42.19 39.18
C PRO A 7 47.96 41.59 38.15
N GLY A 8 48.34 41.51 36.87
CA GLY A 8 47.68 40.65 35.89
C GLY A 8 48.59 40.30 34.71
N ALA A 9 49.20 39.11 34.76
CA ALA A 9 50.05 38.56 33.71
C ALA A 9 49.25 37.62 32.79
N SER A 10 49.33 37.81 31.47
CA SER A 10 48.85 36.83 30.48
C SER A 10 50.05 36.27 29.72
N ALA A 11 50.31 34.98 29.95
CA ALA A 11 51.37 34.18 29.36
C ALA A 11 51.06 33.77 27.91
N GLN A 12 52.14 33.50 27.16
CA GLN A 12 52.19 33.01 25.78
C GLN A 12 51.45 31.70 25.54
N GLN A 13 50.91 31.57 24.32
CA GLN A 13 50.26 30.37 23.79
C GLN A 13 51.10 29.80 22.63
N PRO A 14 51.58 28.54 22.68
CA PRO A 14 52.42 27.96 21.63
C PRO A 14 51.65 27.05 20.65
N GLY A 15 51.96 27.19 19.35
CA GLY A 15 52.16 26.11 18.37
C GLY A 15 50.93 25.38 17.78
N ALA A 16 50.60 25.68 16.51
CA ALA A 16 49.83 24.80 15.63
C ALA A 16 50.62 24.52 14.34
N ALA A 17 50.78 23.24 14.01
CA ALA A 17 51.55 22.71 12.87
C ALA A 17 50.77 22.82 11.52
N PRO A 18 51.45 22.68 10.35
CA PRO A 18 50.88 22.99 9.04
C PRO A 18 50.07 21.83 8.42
N TYR A 19 48.96 22.16 7.75
CA TYR A 19 48.15 21.23 6.96
C TYR A 19 48.66 21.11 5.51
N PRO A 20 48.68 19.90 4.91
CA PRO A 20 49.07 19.70 3.51
C PRO A 20 47.92 19.96 2.52
N HIS A 21 48.31 20.53 1.39
CA HIS A 21 47.49 20.88 0.23
C HIS A 21 47.11 19.64 -0.60
N TYR A 22 45.83 19.46 -0.92
CA TYR A 22 45.35 18.51 -1.93
C TYR A 22 44.53 19.26 -2.99
N GLY A 23 44.83 18.99 -4.27
CA GLY A 23 44.41 19.76 -5.44
C GLY A 23 42.94 19.60 -5.85
N GLN A 24 42.42 20.60 -6.57
CA GLN A 24 41.09 20.61 -7.15
C GLN A 24 41.03 19.81 -8.47
N ALA A 25 39.99 19.00 -8.67
CA ALA A 25 39.65 18.37 -9.95
C ALA A 25 38.64 19.23 -10.73
N PRO A 26 38.73 19.34 -12.07
CA PRO A 26 37.87 20.23 -12.85
C PRO A 26 36.45 19.66 -13.01
N TYR A 27 35.46 20.52 -12.82
CA TYR A 27 34.04 20.21 -13.02
C TYR A 27 33.73 20.10 -14.53
N GLY A 28 33.55 18.89 -15.06
CA GLY A 28 33.01 18.65 -16.39
C GLY A 28 31.48 18.55 -16.34
N GLN A 29 30.77 19.44 -17.02
CA GLN A 29 29.31 19.34 -17.19
C GLN A 29 28.98 18.29 -18.27
N ALA A 30 28.12 17.33 -17.96
CA ALA A 30 27.61 16.36 -18.93
C ALA A 30 26.42 16.96 -19.73
N PRO A 31 26.34 16.80 -21.06
CA PRO A 31 25.25 17.34 -21.86
C PRO A 31 23.94 16.59 -21.60
N TYR A 32 22.84 17.32 -21.39
CA TYR A 32 21.49 16.76 -21.25
C TYR A 32 20.97 16.30 -22.62
N GLY A 33 21.17 15.02 -22.96
CA GLY A 33 20.50 14.36 -24.08
C GLY A 33 19.22 13.67 -23.60
N GLN A 34 18.06 14.03 -24.17
CA GLN A 34 16.82 13.29 -23.96
C GLN A 34 16.87 11.92 -24.66
N ALA A 35 16.60 10.84 -23.92
CA ALA A 35 16.50 9.50 -24.49
C ALA A 35 15.06 9.25 -25.02
N PRO A 36 14.87 8.63 -26.20
CA PRO A 36 13.54 8.39 -26.77
C PRO A 36 12.78 7.32 -25.97
N TYR A 37 11.49 7.55 -25.72
CA TYR A 37 10.59 6.62 -25.06
C TYR A 37 10.32 5.39 -25.94
N GLY A 38 11.14 4.35 -25.82
CA GLY A 38 10.86 3.01 -26.34
C GLY A 38 10.14 2.17 -25.29
N GLN A 39 8.92 1.72 -25.58
CA GLN A 39 8.23 0.73 -24.74
C GLN A 39 8.95 -0.63 -24.85
N ALA A 40 9.36 -1.19 -23.71
CA ALA A 40 9.87 -2.56 -23.66
C ALA A 40 8.70 -3.57 -23.63
N PRO A 41 8.74 -4.64 -24.44
CA PRO A 41 7.65 -5.60 -24.52
C PRO A 41 7.61 -6.47 -23.25
N TYR A 42 6.41 -6.68 -22.72
CA TYR A 42 6.14 -7.47 -21.52
C TYR A 42 6.45 -8.96 -21.77
N GLY A 43 7.71 -9.35 -21.56
CA GLY A 43 8.12 -10.76 -21.49
C GLY A 43 7.84 -11.32 -20.10
N GLN A 44 6.98 -12.33 -20.02
CA GLN A 44 6.74 -13.09 -18.80
C GLN A 44 8.00 -13.90 -18.44
N ALA A 45 8.47 -13.82 -17.19
CA ALA A 45 9.49 -14.72 -16.67
C ALA A 45 8.83 -15.98 -16.09
N PRO A 46 9.21 -17.19 -16.53
CA PRO A 46 8.66 -18.42 -15.99
C PRO A 46 9.23 -18.70 -14.60
N TYR A 47 8.36 -19.08 -13.69
CA TYR A 47 8.68 -19.49 -12.32
C TYR A 47 9.53 -20.78 -12.34
N GLY A 48 10.74 -20.69 -11.79
CA GLY A 48 11.70 -21.79 -11.73
C GLY A 48 12.48 -21.77 -10.41
N GLN A 49 12.54 -22.94 -9.79
CA GLN A 49 13.13 -23.29 -8.50
C GLN A 49 14.61 -22.90 -8.36
N GLY A 50 15.06 -22.75 -7.12
CA GLY A 50 16.42 -22.37 -6.78
C GLY A 50 17.49 -23.33 -7.31
N ALA A 51 18.56 -22.74 -7.84
CA ALA A 51 19.90 -23.30 -7.89
C ALA A 51 20.87 -22.13 -8.11
N GLY A 52 22.00 -22.16 -7.41
CA GLY A 52 22.90 -21.02 -7.24
C GLY A 52 23.43 -20.43 -8.55
N TRP A 53 23.52 -19.09 -8.57
CA TRP A 53 24.28 -18.35 -9.56
C TRP A 53 25.16 -17.34 -8.87
N THR A 54 26.46 -17.55 -9.01
CA THR A 54 27.54 -16.66 -8.60
C THR A 54 27.47 -15.34 -9.36
N GLY A 55 27.35 -14.24 -8.61
CA GLY A 55 27.93 -12.93 -8.89
C GLY A 55 27.77 -12.35 -10.30
N GLN A 56 26.60 -11.79 -10.60
CA GLN A 56 26.53 -10.60 -11.47
C GLN A 56 25.85 -9.48 -10.67
N PRO A 57 26.45 -8.28 -10.57
CA PRO A 57 25.80 -7.15 -9.92
C PRO A 57 24.57 -6.77 -10.75
N MET A 58 23.39 -6.99 -10.19
CA MET A 58 22.14 -6.47 -10.71
C MET A 58 22.29 -4.96 -11.00
N PRO A 59 21.82 -4.46 -12.15
CA PRO A 59 21.86 -3.04 -12.44
C PRO A 59 21.10 -2.28 -11.34
N PRO A 60 21.56 -1.08 -10.96
CA PRO A 60 20.94 -0.31 -9.90
C PRO A 60 19.49 -0.02 -10.30
N VAL A 61 18.57 -0.57 -9.52
CA VAL A 61 17.14 -0.27 -9.64
C VAL A 61 16.98 1.23 -9.37
N PRO A 62 16.26 2.00 -10.22
CA PRO A 62 16.08 3.42 -9.99
C PRO A 62 15.51 3.69 -8.59
N ALA A 63 16.17 4.54 -7.82
CA ALA A 63 15.68 5.00 -6.52
C ALA A 63 14.35 5.75 -6.75
N GLY A 64 13.23 5.07 -6.51
CA GLY A 64 11.89 5.57 -6.82
C GLY A 64 10.98 4.54 -7.51
N ALA A 65 11.50 3.37 -7.91
CA ALA A 65 10.67 2.27 -8.38
C ALA A 65 9.90 1.64 -7.21
N SER A 66 8.71 2.17 -6.92
CA SER A 66 7.71 1.47 -6.14
C SER A 66 7.16 0.32 -6.98
N PHE A 67 7.71 -0.88 -6.79
CA PHE A 67 6.98 -2.08 -7.19
C PHE A 67 5.69 -2.09 -6.37
N PRO A 68 4.50 -2.12 -6.98
CA PRO A 68 3.29 -2.33 -6.20
C PRO A 68 3.52 -3.65 -5.45
N PRO A 69 3.43 -3.67 -4.11
CA PRO A 69 3.48 -4.93 -3.39
C PRO A 69 2.34 -5.78 -3.96
N SER A 70 2.68 -6.79 -4.75
CA SER A 70 1.73 -7.66 -5.42
C SER A 70 1.70 -8.96 -4.64
N GLY A 71 1.07 -8.91 -3.47
CA GLY A 71 0.74 -10.11 -2.71
C GLY A 71 -0.30 -10.97 -3.45
N PRO A 72 -0.67 -12.13 -2.88
CA PRO A 72 -1.55 -13.07 -3.54
C PRO A 72 -2.85 -12.44 -4.04
N ILE A 73 -3.29 -12.83 -5.24
CA ILE A 73 -4.57 -12.39 -5.81
C ILE A 73 -5.71 -12.98 -4.97
N GLY A 74 -6.70 -12.16 -4.64
CA GLY A 74 -7.88 -12.58 -3.88
C GLY A 74 -8.84 -13.47 -4.68
N ARG A 75 -9.81 -14.06 -3.98
CA ARG A 75 -10.76 -15.00 -4.58
C ARG A 75 -12.00 -14.27 -5.11
N VAL A 76 -12.43 -14.65 -6.32
CA VAL A 76 -13.71 -14.23 -6.88
C VAL A 76 -14.85 -14.95 -6.15
N ARG A 77 -15.82 -14.18 -5.65
CA ARG A 77 -16.98 -14.71 -4.90
C ARG A 77 -18.26 -14.37 -5.62
N GLY A 78 -18.98 -15.37 -6.13
CA GLY A 78 -20.25 -15.17 -6.82
C GLY A 78 -21.25 -14.40 -5.97
N THR A 79 -21.73 -13.25 -6.47
CA THR A 79 -22.61 -12.35 -5.70
C THR A 79 -23.89 -13.04 -5.25
N GLY A 80 -24.56 -13.79 -6.14
CA GLY A 80 -25.77 -14.53 -5.80
C GLY A 80 -25.54 -15.64 -4.78
N VAL A 81 -24.43 -16.37 -4.90
CA VAL A 81 -24.05 -17.43 -3.94
C VAL A 81 -23.75 -16.83 -2.57
N ALA A 82 -23.01 -15.72 -2.52
CA ALA A 82 -22.72 -15.04 -1.27
C ALA A 82 -23.99 -14.53 -0.58
N ILE A 83 -24.94 -13.94 -1.32
CA ILE A 83 -26.25 -13.53 -0.80
C ILE A 83 -27.03 -14.75 -0.26
N LEU A 84 -27.08 -15.84 -1.04
CA LEU A 84 -27.75 -17.07 -0.63
C LEU A 84 -27.15 -17.62 0.67
N LEU A 85 -25.81 -17.69 0.76
CA LEU A 85 -25.11 -18.15 1.95
C LEU A 85 -25.39 -17.23 3.14
N THR A 86 -25.42 -15.91 2.96
CA THR A 86 -25.81 -14.97 4.02
C THR A 86 -27.21 -15.27 4.55
N ILE A 87 -28.18 -15.55 3.68
CA ILE A 87 -29.55 -15.87 4.10
C ILE A 87 -29.61 -17.22 4.81
N VAL A 88 -29.06 -18.27 4.20
CA VAL A 88 -29.11 -19.66 4.73
C VAL A 88 -28.38 -19.78 6.07
N THR A 89 -27.32 -19.01 6.27
CA THR A 89 -26.54 -19.01 7.52
C THR A 89 -27.00 -17.97 8.53
N PHE A 90 -28.16 -17.34 8.33
CA PHE A 90 -28.70 -16.29 9.21
C PHE A 90 -27.69 -15.17 9.50
N GLY A 91 -26.95 -14.74 8.48
CA GLY A 91 -25.98 -13.65 8.57
C GLY A 91 -24.57 -14.06 8.98
N ILE A 92 -24.35 -15.31 9.45
CA ILE A 92 -23.02 -15.77 9.90
C ILE A 92 -22.00 -15.71 8.75
N TYR A 93 -22.41 -16.06 7.53
CA TYR A 93 -21.54 -15.98 6.36
C TYR A 93 -21.03 -14.54 6.10
N SER A 94 -21.78 -13.50 6.47
CA SER A 94 -21.31 -12.11 6.32
C SER A 94 -20.05 -11.85 7.14
N LEU A 95 -19.92 -12.45 8.33
CA LEU A 95 -18.71 -12.36 9.15
C LEU A 95 -17.51 -13.01 8.47
N VAL A 96 -17.71 -14.22 7.91
CA VAL A 96 -16.70 -14.94 7.14
C VAL A 96 -16.27 -14.14 5.91
N TRP A 97 -17.24 -13.55 5.22
CA TRP A 97 -17.00 -12.70 4.07
C TRP A 97 -16.18 -11.46 4.46
N TYR A 98 -16.58 -10.71 5.50
CA TYR A 98 -15.84 -9.53 5.97
C TYR A 98 -14.40 -9.88 6.35
N TYR A 99 -14.20 -10.95 7.13
CA TYR A 99 -12.87 -11.41 7.48
C TYR A 99 -12.04 -11.70 6.22
N SER A 100 -12.59 -12.49 5.29
CA SER A 100 -11.84 -12.97 4.14
C SER A 100 -11.47 -11.86 3.16
N VAL A 101 -12.39 -10.93 2.86
CA VAL A 101 -12.12 -9.87 1.87
C VAL A 101 -11.09 -8.86 2.40
N HIS A 102 -11.14 -8.49 3.67
CA HIS A 102 -10.15 -7.57 4.26
C HIS A 102 -8.79 -8.24 4.41
N GLU A 103 -8.77 -9.53 4.76
CA GLU A 103 -7.53 -10.29 4.82
C GLU A 103 -6.87 -10.40 3.43
N GLU A 104 -7.65 -10.69 2.39
CA GLU A 104 -7.15 -10.73 1.01
C GLU A 104 -6.64 -9.37 0.52
N MET A 105 -7.39 -8.29 0.74
CA MET A 105 -6.95 -6.95 0.36
C MET A 105 -5.68 -6.54 1.08
N LYS A 106 -5.57 -6.82 2.39
CA LYS A 106 -4.35 -6.54 3.16
C LYS A 106 -3.17 -7.41 2.72
N ARG A 107 -3.37 -8.70 2.47
CA ARG A 107 -2.31 -9.59 1.96
C ARG A 107 -1.84 -9.18 0.58
N HIS A 108 -2.77 -8.79 -0.30
CA HIS A 108 -2.44 -8.38 -1.65
C HIS A 108 -1.65 -7.08 -1.68
N THR A 109 -1.99 -6.10 -0.84
CA THR A 109 -1.46 -4.74 -0.95
C THR A 109 -0.50 -4.32 0.17
N GLY A 110 -0.37 -5.14 1.22
CA GLY A 110 0.32 -4.78 2.46
C GLY A 110 -0.38 -3.71 3.30
N ASN A 111 -1.55 -3.19 2.88
CA ASN A 111 -2.24 -2.08 3.54
C ASN A 111 -3.75 -2.35 3.67
N GLY A 112 -4.37 -1.86 4.74
CA GLY A 112 -5.77 -2.08 5.10
C GLY A 112 -5.95 -2.71 6.48
N LEU A 113 -7.20 -2.80 6.95
CA LEU A 113 -7.54 -3.33 8.27
C LEU A 113 -7.00 -4.76 8.47
N GLY A 114 -7.23 -5.62 7.48
CA GLY A 114 -7.03 -7.07 7.60
C GLY A 114 -8.22 -7.76 8.25
N GLY A 115 -8.25 -9.10 8.14
CA GLY A 115 -9.44 -9.87 8.50
C GLY A 115 -9.79 -9.82 9.98
N GLY A 116 -8.78 -9.90 10.86
CA GLY A 116 -9.00 -9.93 12.30
C GLY A 116 -9.69 -8.68 12.84
N LEU A 117 -9.15 -7.50 12.52
CA LEU A 117 -9.74 -6.23 12.95
C LEU A 117 -11.10 -5.99 12.27
N ALA A 118 -11.24 -6.35 10.99
CA ALA A 118 -12.51 -6.26 10.28
C ALA A 118 -13.60 -7.12 10.94
N LEU A 119 -13.26 -8.32 11.42
CA LEU A 119 -14.18 -9.19 12.14
C LEU A 119 -14.64 -8.59 13.48
N VAL A 120 -13.72 -7.97 14.23
CA VAL A 120 -14.07 -7.26 15.48
C VAL A 120 -15.04 -6.11 15.19
N ILE A 121 -14.78 -5.31 14.16
CA ILE A 121 -15.70 -4.25 13.73
C ILE A 121 -17.04 -4.85 13.29
N ALA A 122 -17.05 -5.95 12.54
CA ALA A 122 -18.28 -6.58 12.10
C ALA A 122 -19.16 -7.05 13.27
N LEU A 123 -18.55 -7.52 14.38
CA LEU A 123 -19.27 -7.99 15.56
C LEU A 123 -19.85 -6.85 16.41
N PHE A 124 -19.08 -5.78 16.65
CA PHE A 124 -19.48 -4.71 17.57
C PHE A 124 -20.05 -3.47 16.88
N LEU A 125 -19.65 -3.23 15.63
CA LEU A 125 -19.98 -2.07 14.81
C LEU A 125 -20.40 -2.52 13.40
N GLY A 126 -21.25 -3.55 13.33
CA GLY A 126 -21.68 -4.18 12.07
C GLY A 126 -22.26 -3.18 11.05
N PHE A 127 -22.92 -2.12 11.50
CA PHE A 127 -23.45 -1.06 10.64
C PHE A 127 -22.38 -0.17 9.98
N VAL A 128 -21.17 -0.13 10.53
CA VAL A 128 -20.01 0.62 9.99
C VAL A 128 -19.27 -0.20 8.93
N SER A 129 -19.30 -1.54 9.05
CA SER A 129 -18.59 -2.47 8.15
C SER A 129 -18.86 -2.25 6.65
N PRO A 130 -20.10 -1.92 6.21
CA PRO A 130 -20.39 -1.58 4.82
C PRO A 130 -19.61 -0.38 4.27
N PHE A 131 -19.41 0.64 5.10
CA PHE A 131 -18.68 1.86 4.74
C PHE A 131 -17.19 1.56 4.62
N VAL A 132 -16.65 0.88 5.62
CA VAL A 132 -15.23 0.49 5.67
C VAL A 132 -14.88 -0.39 4.47
N THR A 133 -15.65 -1.44 4.23
CA THR A 133 -15.38 -2.37 3.11
C THR A 133 -15.38 -1.65 1.77
N SER A 134 -16.37 -0.77 1.54
CA SER A 134 -16.47 -0.05 0.27
C SER A 134 -15.33 0.96 0.11
N SER A 135 -14.86 1.58 1.20
CA SER A 135 -13.70 2.46 1.16
C SER A 135 -12.39 1.71 0.89
N GLU A 136 -12.20 0.50 1.44
CA GLU A 136 -11.00 -0.30 1.17
C GLU A 136 -10.97 -0.82 -0.27
N VAL A 137 -12.11 -1.24 -0.80
CA VAL A 137 -12.24 -1.59 -2.23
C VAL A 137 -11.96 -0.36 -3.10
N GLY A 138 -12.47 0.82 -2.76
CA GLY A 138 -12.12 2.06 -3.47
C GLY A 138 -10.61 2.32 -3.46
N ALA A 139 -9.98 2.26 -2.29
CA ALA A 139 -8.54 2.43 -2.13
C ALA A 139 -7.74 1.38 -2.92
N LEU A 140 -8.28 0.16 -3.10
CA LEU A 140 -7.69 -0.90 -3.93
C LEU A 140 -7.61 -0.51 -5.41
N TYR A 141 -8.62 0.18 -5.93
CA TYR A 141 -8.58 0.72 -7.29
C TYR A 141 -7.66 1.94 -7.39
N GLU A 142 -7.72 2.85 -6.41
CA GLU A 142 -6.93 4.08 -6.39
C GLU A 142 -5.42 3.79 -6.42
N ARG A 143 -4.95 2.85 -5.58
CA ARG A 143 -3.53 2.45 -5.56
C ARG A 143 -3.07 1.76 -6.85
N ALA A 144 -4.00 1.16 -7.59
CA ALA A 144 -3.74 0.59 -8.91
C ALA A 144 -3.79 1.64 -10.03
N GLY A 145 -3.97 2.93 -9.69
CA GLY A 145 -4.09 4.03 -10.65
C GLY A 145 -5.38 3.99 -11.45
N ARG A 146 -6.44 3.36 -10.92
CA ARG A 146 -7.72 3.16 -11.61
C ARG A 146 -8.84 4.01 -11.00
N ALA A 147 -9.84 4.32 -11.82
CA ALA A 147 -11.07 4.95 -11.34
C ALA A 147 -11.74 4.08 -10.26
N THR A 148 -12.24 4.70 -9.19
CA THR A 148 -12.83 4.02 -8.04
C THR A 148 -14.33 3.80 -8.26
N PRO A 149 -14.79 2.55 -8.49
CA PRO A 149 -16.21 2.30 -8.75
C PRO A 149 -17.07 2.39 -7.49
N VAL A 150 -16.45 2.27 -6.31
CA VAL A 150 -17.10 2.33 -5.00
C VAL A 150 -16.24 3.13 -4.03
N SER A 151 -16.88 3.69 -3.01
CA SER A 151 -16.28 4.48 -1.94
C SER A 151 -17.04 4.25 -0.64
N GLY A 152 -16.58 4.85 0.47
CA GLY A 152 -17.30 4.78 1.75
C GLY A 152 -18.78 5.19 1.66
N ALA A 153 -19.11 6.17 0.80
CA ALA A 153 -20.49 6.60 0.57
C ALA A 153 -21.38 5.50 -0.04
N THR A 154 -20.81 4.47 -0.67
CA THR A 154 -21.57 3.31 -1.15
C THR A 154 -22.24 2.56 0.01
N GLY A 155 -21.65 2.62 1.22
CA GLY A 155 -22.24 2.09 2.45
C GLY A 155 -23.58 2.72 2.84
N LEU A 156 -23.91 3.91 2.33
CA LEU A 156 -25.21 4.55 2.57
C LEU A 156 -26.39 3.73 2.06
N TRP A 157 -26.20 2.84 1.10
CA TRP A 157 -27.26 1.92 0.66
C TRP A 157 -27.66 0.91 1.75
N TYR A 158 -26.78 0.65 2.72
CA TYR A 158 -27.03 -0.32 3.79
C TYR A 158 -28.03 0.19 4.85
N LEU A 159 -27.96 1.48 5.21
CA LEU A 159 -28.75 2.07 6.30
C LEU A 159 -30.27 2.17 6.02
N PRO A 160 -30.74 2.87 4.98
CA PRO A 160 -32.17 2.95 4.67
C PRO A 160 -32.72 1.60 4.21
N GLY A 161 -31.86 0.74 3.68
CA GLY A 161 -32.24 -0.53 3.12
C GLY A 161 -32.40 -1.66 4.14
N VAL A 162 -31.90 -1.56 5.37
CA VAL A 162 -32.17 -2.59 6.40
C VAL A 162 -33.67 -2.76 6.65
N VAL A 163 -34.45 -1.70 6.44
CA VAL A 163 -35.92 -1.70 6.59
C VAL A 163 -36.62 -2.43 5.43
N ILE A 164 -36.04 -2.44 4.22
CA ILE A 164 -36.67 -2.94 2.99
C ILE A 164 -35.92 -4.16 2.41
N LEU A 165 -34.81 -4.58 3.03
CA LEU A 165 -33.82 -5.57 2.55
C LEU A 165 -33.11 -5.24 1.21
N VAL A 166 -33.71 -4.40 0.36
CA VAL A 166 -33.17 -4.06 -0.97
C VAL A 166 -31.84 -3.31 -0.89
N GLY A 167 -31.68 -2.37 0.04
CA GLY A 167 -30.46 -1.55 0.07
C GLY A 167 -29.18 -2.32 0.45
N PRO A 168 -29.17 -3.21 1.45
CA PRO A 168 -28.06 -4.13 1.70
C PRO A 168 -27.68 -4.95 0.47
N ILE A 169 -28.66 -5.39 -0.33
CA ILE A 169 -28.41 -6.12 -1.58
C ILE A 169 -27.73 -5.20 -2.61
N VAL A 170 -28.24 -3.98 -2.82
CA VAL A 170 -27.63 -3.01 -3.75
C VAL A 170 -26.20 -2.66 -3.34
N TRP A 171 -25.98 -2.39 -2.06
CA TRP A 171 -24.64 -2.16 -1.50
C TRP A 171 -23.72 -3.35 -1.80
N PHE A 172 -24.16 -4.56 -1.45
CA PHE A 172 -23.35 -5.77 -1.59
C PHE A 172 -23.01 -6.05 -3.06
N VAL A 173 -23.96 -5.92 -3.97
CA VAL A 173 -23.74 -6.10 -5.41
C VAL A 173 -22.69 -5.14 -5.94
N LYS A 174 -22.73 -3.85 -5.54
CA LYS A 174 -21.75 -2.86 -5.96
C LYS A 174 -20.35 -3.16 -5.41
N THR A 175 -20.25 -3.40 -4.11
CA THR A 175 -18.95 -3.59 -3.44
C THR A 175 -18.31 -4.94 -3.79
N ASN A 176 -19.07 -6.04 -3.73
CA ASN A 176 -18.59 -7.35 -4.15
C ASN A 176 -18.35 -7.42 -5.67
N GLY A 177 -19.17 -6.73 -6.46
CA GLY A 177 -19.00 -6.61 -7.91
C GLY A 177 -17.69 -5.91 -8.27
N ALA A 178 -17.41 -4.76 -7.66
CA ALA A 178 -16.15 -4.05 -7.81
C ALA A 178 -14.96 -4.89 -7.36
N LEU A 179 -15.01 -5.47 -6.15
CA LEU A 179 -13.91 -6.30 -5.66
C LEU A 179 -13.63 -7.51 -6.58
N ASN A 180 -14.67 -8.19 -7.05
CA ASN A 180 -14.51 -9.29 -8.00
C ASN A 180 -13.97 -8.82 -9.35
N ALA A 181 -14.42 -7.68 -9.87
CA ALA A 181 -13.90 -7.13 -11.12
C ALA A 181 -12.41 -6.79 -11.00
N TYR A 182 -11.99 -6.25 -9.85
CA TYR A 182 -10.58 -6.07 -9.54
C TYR A 182 -9.81 -7.39 -9.60
N TRP A 183 -10.26 -8.43 -8.89
CA TRP A 183 -9.57 -9.72 -8.89
C TRP A 183 -9.54 -10.39 -10.28
N ARG A 184 -10.65 -10.34 -11.02
CA ARG A 184 -10.69 -10.84 -12.41
C ARG A 184 -9.73 -10.12 -13.33
N SER A 185 -9.56 -8.80 -13.14
CA SER A 185 -8.60 -8.02 -13.94
C SER A 185 -7.14 -8.42 -13.69
N LEU A 186 -6.88 -9.13 -12.59
CA LEU A 186 -5.57 -9.69 -12.25
C LEU A 186 -5.44 -11.17 -12.61
N GLY A 187 -6.49 -11.80 -13.17
CA GLY A 187 -6.48 -13.20 -13.62
C GLY A 187 -7.15 -14.20 -12.66
N ALA A 188 -7.87 -13.75 -11.63
CA ALA A 188 -8.67 -14.65 -10.81
C ALA A 188 -9.91 -15.17 -11.57
N ALA A 189 -10.22 -16.46 -11.41
CA ALA A 189 -11.40 -17.14 -11.96
C ALA A 189 -12.39 -17.51 -10.87
#